data_AF-A0A843JBX1-F1
#
_entry.id   AF-A0A843JBX1-F1
#
_cell.length_a   1.000
_cell.length_b   1.000
_cell.length_c   1.000
_cell.angle_alpha   90.00
_cell.angle_beta   90.00
_cell.angle_gamma   90.00
#
_symmetry.space_group_name_H-M   'P 1'
#
loop_
_entity.id
_entity.type
_entity.pdbx_description
1 polymer ?
#
loop_
_entity_poly.entity_id
_entity_poly.type
_entity_poly.pdbx_seq_one_letter_code
_entity_poly.pdbx_strand_id
1 'polypeptide(L)' 'MSIEEERIFIEGDVRLGATIAATDFEGKKPAIVLIMGTGSMDRDGNGKGLHTDMYKSFAWQFAEWGFVTIRYDKRGTHES' A
#
# COMPACT_ATOMS: atom_id res chain seq x y z
N MET A 1 18.96 -0.97 -3.62
CA MET A 1 18.33 -2.17 -3.05
C MET A 1 17.07 -2.43 -3.84
N SER A 2 16.68 -3.67 -4.10
CA SER A 2 15.38 -3.97 -4.72
C SER A 2 14.27 -3.74 -3.69
N ILE A 3 13.13 -3.22 -4.13
CA ILE A 3 11.93 -3.14 -3.30
C ILE A 3 11.27 -4.51 -3.28
N GLU A 4 10.92 -4.98 -2.08
CA GLU A 4 10.10 -6.16 -1.85
C GLU A 4 8.66 -5.70 -1.60
N GLU A 5 7.70 -6.33 -2.29
CA GLU A 5 6.28 -6.11 -2.07
C GLU A 5 5.60 -7.41 -1.70
N GLU A 6 4.76 -7.39 -0.67
CA GLU A 6 3.89 -8.51 -0.32
C GLU A 6 2.44 -8.06 -0.31
N ARG A 7 1.58 -8.85 -0.96
CA ARG A 7 0.13 -8.69 -0.87
C ARG A 7 -0.38 -9.44 0.36
N ILE A 8 -1.12 -8.74 1.21
CA ILE A 8 -1.69 -9.28 2.44
C ILE A 8 -3.16 -8.90 2.56
N PHE A 9 -3.84 -9.51 3.53
CA PHE A 9 -5.16 -9.09 3.96
C PHE A 9 -5.10 -8.64 5.41
N ILE A 10 -5.71 -7.49 5.69
CA ILE A 10 -5.93 -6.98 7.04
C ILE A 10 -7.29 -7.50 7.49
N GLU A 11 -7.30 -8.37 8.49
CA GLU A 11 -8.51 -8.94 9.06
C GLU A 11 -9.15 -7.99 10.08
N GLY A 12 -10.48 -7.94 10.10
CA GLY A 12 -11.29 -7.08 10.95
C GLY A 12 -12.78 -7.29 10.67
N ASP A 13 -13.64 -6.34 11.04
CA ASP A 13 -15.08 -6.40 10.69
C ASP A 13 -15.32 -6.43 9.17
N VAL A 14 -14.39 -5.83 8.42
CA VAL A 14 -14.29 -5.92 6.96
C VAL A 14 -12.87 -6.28 6.62
N ARG A 15 -12.69 -7.29 5.77
CA ARG A 15 -11.39 -7.72 5.27
C ARG A 15 -10.87 -6.71 4.25
N LEU A 16 -9.66 -6.19 4.46
CA LEU A 16 -9.06 -5.22 3.53
C LEU A 16 -7.87 -5.84 2.78
N GLY A 17 -7.91 -5.80 1.45
CA GLY A 17 -6.75 -6.10 0.61
C GLY A 17 -5.69 -5.01 0.73
N ALA A 18 -4.45 -5.40 1.00
CA ALA A 18 -3.35 -4.47 1.21
C ALA A 18 -2.03 -4.95 0.57
N THR A 19 -1.11 -4.02 0.41
CA THR A 19 0.26 -4.28 -0.02
C THR A 19 1.22 -3.64 0.97
N ILE A 20 2.17 -4.43 1.47
CA ILE A 20 3.32 -3.92 2.23
C ILE A 20 4.53 -3.80 1.31
N ALA A 21 5.38 -2.79 1.55
CA ALA A 21 6.62 -2.64 0.80
C ALA A 21 7.78 -2.15 1.69
N ALA A 22 8.96 -2.72 1.49
CA ALA A 22 10.21 -2.37 2.15
C ALA A 22 11.41 -2.77 1.26
N THR A 23 12.62 -2.32 1.58
CA THR A 23 13.86 -2.85 0.96
C THR A 23 14.31 -4.17 1.58
N ASP A 24 13.83 -4.46 2.79
CA ASP A 24 13.98 -5.70 3.54
C ASP A 24 12.99 -5.65 4.72
N PHE A 25 12.47 -6.80 5.15
CA PHE A 25 11.52 -6.90 6.28
C PHE A 25 12.19 -7.28 7.61
N GLU A 26 13.53 -7.23 7.70
CA GLU A 26 14.23 -7.65 8.91
C GLU A 26 14.18 -6.60 10.04
N GLY A 27 13.91 -7.07 11.25
CA GLY A 27 13.92 -6.24 12.46
C GLY A 27 12.73 -5.28 12.60
N LYS A 28 12.80 -4.40 13.61
CA LYS A 28 11.77 -3.37 13.83
C LYS A 28 12.12 -2.10 13.08
N LYS A 29 11.18 -1.63 12.26
CA LYS A 29 11.31 -0.42 11.44
C LYS A 29 10.14 0.53 11.67
N PRO A 30 10.34 1.85 11.50
CA PRO A 30 9.21 2.77 11.48
C PRO A 30 8.28 2.43 10.31
N ALA A 31 6.97 2.47 10.59
CA ALA A 31 5.94 2.14 9.61
C ALA A 31 5.22 3.39 9.11
N ILE A 32 4.91 3.44 7.81
CA ILE A 32 4.07 4.47 7.20
C ILE A 32 2.81 3.80 6.64
N VAL A 33 1.65 4.30 7.08
CA VAL A 33 0.35 3.89 6.55
C VAL A 33 -0.10 4.92 5.51
N LEU A 34 -0.24 4.48 4.26
CA LEU A 34 -0.74 5.29 3.16
C LEU A 34 -2.27 5.18 3.12
N ILE A 35 -2.95 6.27 3.45
CA ILE A 35 -4.42 6.36 3.40
C ILE A 35 -4.80 7.17 2.17
N MET A 36 -5.54 6.54 1.25
CA MET A 36 -5.92 7.19 0.00
C MET A 36 -7.11 8.14 0.19
N GLY A 37 -7.16 9.17 -0.66
CA GLY A 37 -8.26 10.14 -0.72
C GLY A 37 -9.61 9.53 -1.13
N THR A 38 -10.60 10.37 -1.40
CA THR A 38 -11.97 9.95 -1.77
C THR A 38 -12.06 9.23 -3.12
N GLY A 39 -13.13 8.46 -3.36
CA GLY A 39 -13.40 7.79 -4.64
C GLY A 39 -13.12 6.28 -4.64
N SER A 40 -13.20 5.65 -5.81
CA SER A 40 -13.11 4.18 -5.97
C SER A 40 -11.77 3.72 -6.56
N MET A 41 -10.69 4.46 -6.33
CA MET A 41 -9.34 4.05 -6.76
C MET A 41 -8.84 2.89 -5.90
N ASP A 42 -7.97 2.07 -6.47
CA ASP A 42 -7.24 1.02 -5.75
C ASP A 42 -6.15 1.61 -4.85
N ARG A 43 -5.51 0.74 -4.07
CA ARG A 43 -4.41 1.09 -3.15
C ARG A 43 -3.18 1.68 -3.83
N ASP A 44 -3.02 1.52 -5.14
CA ASP A 44 -1.90 2.07 -5.91
C ASP A 44 -2.24 3.46 -6.46
N GLY A 45 -3.51 3.87 -6.43
CA GLY A 45 -3.98 5.17 -6.94
C GLY A 45 -4.53 5.09 -8.36
N ASN A 46 -4.98 3.91 -8.77
CA ASN A 46 -5.49 3.66 -10.10
C ASN A 46 -7.00 3.45 -10.10
N GLY A 47 -7.64 3.86 -11.17
CA GLY A 47 -9.07 3.73 -11.36
C GLY A 47 -9.45 3.78 -12.83
N LYS A 48 -10.76 3.75 -13.10
CA LYS A 48 -11.25 3.79 -14.49
C LYS A 48 -10.86 5.10 -15.17
N GLY A 49 -10.02 5.01 -16.20
CA GLY A 49 -9.56 6.15 -16.99
C GLY A 49 -8.40 6.96 -16.37
N LEU A 50 -7.84 6.51 -15.23
CA LEU A 50 -6.67 7.14 -14.62
C LEU A 50 -5.77 6.07 -13.99
N HIS A 51 -4.54 5.96 -14.50
CA HIS A 51 -3.51 5.04 -13.99
C HIS A 51 -2.24 5.84 -13.69
N THR A 52 -1.91 5.98 -12.41
CA THR A 52 -0.82 6.86 -11.95
C THR A 52 0.22 6.14 -11.11
N ASP A 53 -0.14 5.04 -10.45
CA ASP A 53 0.69 4.38 -9.44
C ASP A 53 1.25 5.36 -8.38
N MET A 54 0.54 6.45 -8.10
CA MET A 54 1.06 7.52 -7.25
C MET A 54 1.35 7.02 -5.83
N TYR A 55 0.43 6.27 -5.22
CA TYR A 55 0.63 5.76 -3.86
C TYR A 55 1.67 4.63 -3.82
N LYS A 56 1.77 3.83 -4.89
CA LYS A 56 2.85 2.84 -5.04
C LYS A 56 4.22 3.52 -5.14
N SER A 57 4.33 4.59 -5.92
CA SER A 57 5.57 5.35 -6.08
C SER A 57 6.02 5.98 -4.75
N PHE A 58 5.08 6.52 -3.96
CA PHE A 58 5.39 6.99 -2.61
C PHE A 58 5.80 5.85 -1.67
N ALA A 59 5.11 4.72 -1.71
CA ALA A 59 5.45 3.54 -0.92
C ALA A 59 6.91 3.10 -1.18
N TRP A 60 7.29 3.04 -2.45
CA TRP A 60 8.65 2.68 -2.85
C TRP A 60 9.67 3.71 -2.39
N GLN A 61 9.38 5.01 -2.58
CA GLN A 61 10.31 6.04 -2.15
C GLN A 61 10.54 6.02 -0.63
N PHE A 62 9.49 5.81 0.16
CA PHE A 62 9.61 5.68 1.61
C PHE A 62 10.33 4.39 2.02
N ALA A 63 10.10 3.28 1.30
CA ALA A 63 10.84 2.04 1.52
C ALA A 63 12.34 2.23 1.28
N GLU A 64 12.72 2.93 0.21
CA GLU A 64 14.13 3.30 -0.05
C GLU A 64 14.75 4.17 1.05
N TRP A 65 13.94 4.92 1.80
CA TRP A 65 14.39 5.70 2.96
C TRP A 65 14.43 4.89 4.27
N GLY A 66 14.14 3.59 4.22
CA GLY A 66 14.25 2.68 5.35
C GLY A 66 12.95 2.47 6.15
N PHE A 67 11.81 2.91 5.63
CA PHE A 67 10.50 2.65 6.24
C PHE A 67 9.91 1.32 5.77
N VAL A 68 9.04 0.73 6.59
CA VAL A 68 8.07 -0.26 6.10
C VAL A 68 6.79 0.49 5.75
N THR A 69 6.24 0.26 4.57
CA THR A 69 5.01 0.92 4.14
C THR A 69 3.87 -0.06 4.04
N ILE A 70 2.65 0.42 4.25
CA ILE A 70 1.43 -0.32 3.95
C ILE A 70 0.43 0.60 3.25
N ARG A 71 -0.19 0.08 2.19
CA ARG A 71 -1.30 0.71 1.46
C ARG A 71 -2.41 -0.31 1.26
N TYR A 72 -3.67 0.12 1.32
CA TYR A 72 -4.82 -0.79 1.34
C TYR A 72 -5.97 -0.25 0.49
N ASP A 73 -6.81 -1.14 -0.03
CA ASP A 73 -8.06 -0.71 -0.68
C ASP A 73 -9.08 -0.37 0.42
N LYS A 74 -9.82 0.72 0.24
CA LYS A 74 -10.89 1.08 1.19
C LYS A 74 -11.98 0.04 1.18
N ARG A 75 -12.72 -0.06 2.29
CA ARG A 75 -13.93 -0.91 2.41
C ARG A 75 -14.84 -0.81 1.18
N GLY A 76 -15.25 -1.96 0.64
CA GLY A 76 -16.15 -2.03 -0.51
C GLY A 76 -15.54 -1.54 -1.81
N THR A 77 -14.21 -1.57 -1.93
CA THR A 77 -13.50 -1.26 -3.18
C THR A 77 -12.48 -2.35 -3.47
N HIS A 78 -12.38 -2.74 -4.74
CA HIS A 78 -11.36 -3.66 -5.25
C HIS A 78 -11.27 -4.98 -4.46
N GLU A 79 -10.18 -5.26 -3.76
CA GLU A 79 -10.01 -6.51 -3.00
C GLU A 79 -10.46 -6.38 -1.52
N SER A 80 -11.28 -5.37 -1.18
CA SER A 80 -11.84 -5.08 0.16
C SER A 80 -13.36 -4.89 0.19
#